data_AF-A7MCW7-F1
#
_entry.id   AF-A7MCW7-F1
#
_cell.length_a   1.000
_cell.length_b   1.000
_cell.length_c   1.000
_cell.angle_alpha   90.00
_cell.angle_beta   90.00
_cell.angle_gamma   90.00
#
_symmetry.space_group_name_H-M   'P 1'
#
loop_
_entity.id
_entity.type
_entity.pdbx_description
1 polymer ?
#
loop_
_entity_poly.entity_id
_entity_poly.type
_entity_poly.pdbx_seq_one_letter_code
_entity_poly.pdbx_strand_id
1 'polypeptide(L)'
;TRLRLLLLLGLLLRVAVCSVNTITLCKIGEFKHENLCCLQCSAGTYLRNPCQENHNKSECAPCDSEHFIDHKNRESECFPCSVCRDDQEEVAKCSRTADRVCQCKQGTYCDSENCLERCHTCSSCPDGRVVRKCNATMDTVCDKFDSEPGQSGSQCFCFSKPLGIVVIIAAFIIIIGAVIILILKIICYCKRGENIQLSSTML
;
A
#
# COMPACT_ATOMS: atom_id res chain seq x y z
N THR A 1 3.19 36.66 49.47
CA THR A 1 2.91 37.23 48.13
C THR A 1 3.55 36.46 46.98
N ARG A 2 4.73 35.83 47.13
CA ARG A 2 5.29 34.90 46.12
C ARG A 2 4.64 33.52 46.08
N LEU A 3 4.22 32.97 47.23
CA LEU A 3 3.54 31.67 47.30
C LEU A 3 2.17 31.67 46.60
N ARG A 4 1.39 32.77 46.72
CA ARG A 4 0.12 32.94 45.99
C ARG A 4 0.33 33.07 44.48
N LEU A 5 1.40 33.74 44.06
CA LEU A 5 1.76 33.86 42.63
C LEU A 5 2.19 32.52 42.04
N LEU A 6 2.97 31.72 42.78
CA LEU A 6 3.37 30.36 42.38
C LEU A 6 2.19 29.38 42.36
N LEU A 7 1.24 29.50 43.28
CA LEU A 7 0.00 28.73 43.28
C LEU A 7 -0.91 29.11 42.11
N LEU A 8 -1.02 30.40 41.77
CA LEU A 8 -1.79 30.87 40.61
C LEU A 8 -1.12 30.48 39.28
N LEU A 9 0.21 30.60 39.15
CA LEU A 9 0.96 30.11 38.00
C LEU A 9 0.85 28.59 37.87
N GLY A 10 0.92 27.85 38.98
CA GLY A 10 0.70 26.40 39.01
C GLY A 10 -0.72 26.01 38.60
N LEU A 11 -1.73 26.78 38.99
CA LEU A 11 -3.12 26.59 38.58
C LEU A 11 -3.34 26.90 37.09
N LEU A 12 -2.71 27.96 36.58
CA LEU A 12 -2.74 28.32 35.15
C LEU A 12 -2.01 27.28 34.28
N LEU A 13 -0.87 26.73 34.76
CA LEU A 13 -0.17 25.61 34.12
C LEU A 13 -0.97 24.30 34.17
N ARG A 14 -1.82 24.09 35.18
CA ARG A 14 -2.77 22.96 35.24
C ARG A 14 -3.92 23.10 34.23
N VAL A 15 -4.27 24.31 33.83
CA VAL A 15 -5.28 24.59 32.78
C VAL A 15 -4.69 24.48 31.37
N ALA A 16 -3.37 24.71 31.22
CA ALA A 16 -2.68 24.63 29.93
C ALA A 16 -2.21 23.22 29.53
N VAL A 17 -2.10 22.29 30.48
CA VAL A 17 -1.81 20.87 30.16
C VAL A 17 -3.13 20.13 29.98
N CYS A 18 -3.38 19.78 28.72
CA CYS A 18 -4.49 19.01 28.18
C CYS A 18 -5.80 19.79 27.94
N SER A 19 -5.77 20.75 27.00
CA SER A 19 -6.77 20.65 25.94
C SER A 19 -6.44 19.34 25.22
N VAL A 20 -6.96 18.22 25.73
CA VAL A 20 -7.11 17.04 24.92
C VAL A 20 -8.02 17.54 23.80
N ASN A 21 -7.45 17.83 22.63
CA ASN A 21 -8.23 17.71 21.42
C ASN A 21 -8.73 16.28 21.49
N THR A 22 -9.95 16.08 21.97
CA THR A 22 -10.61 14.80 21.92
C THR A 22 -10.71 14.52 20.44
N ILE A 23 -9.74 13.78 19.92
CA ILE A 23 -9.83 13.23 18.58
C ILE A 23 -11.08 12.36 18.65
N THR A 24 -12.17 12.84 18.10
CA THR A 24 -13.41 12.06 17.94
C THR A 24 -13.06 10.90 17.05
N LEU A 25 -12.60 9.80 17.66
CA LEU A 25 -12.21 8.59 16.96
C LEU A 25 -13.47 7.78 16.77
N CYS A 26 -14.01 7.83 15.55
CA CYS A 26 -15.14 7.00 15.18
C CYS A 26 -14.73 5.53 15.15
N LYS A 27 -15.69 4.64 15.39
CA LYS A 27 -15.45 3.19 15.37
C LYS A 27 -15.20 2.72 13.93
N ILE A 28 -14.65 1.52 13.78
CA ILE A 28 -14.52 0.88 12.46
C ILE A 28 -15.93 0.70 11.85
N GLY A 29 -16.13 1.15 10.61
CA GLY A 29 -17.43 1.16 9.95
C GLY A 29 -18.27 2.43 10.18
N GLU A 30 -17.71 3.41 10.89
CA GLU A 30 -18.26 4.76 11.02
C GLU A 30 -17.37 5.77 10.28
N PHE A 31 -17.94 6.90 9.89
CA PHE A 31 -17.22 8.05 9.35
C PHE A 31 -17.56 9.31 10.15
N LYS A 32 -16.60 10.23 10.23
CA LYS A 32 -16.81 11.52 10.89
C LYS A 32 -17.53 12.48 9.94
N HIS A 33 -18.63 13.06 10.41
CA HIS A 33 -19.32 14.17 9.77
C HIS A 33 -19.52 15.27 10.81
N GLU A 34 -18.91 16.44 10.60
CA GLU A 34 -18.81 17.49 11.62
C GLU A 34 -18.22 16.97 12.94
N ASN A 35 -19.01 16.98 14.03
CA ASN A 35 -18.64 16.44 15.34
C ASN A 35 -19.36 15.12 15.68
N LEU A 36 -20.01 14.51 14.69
CA LEU A 36 -20.74 13.25 14.83
C LEU A 36 -19.97 12.12 14.14
N CYS A 37 -20.07 10.92 14.71
CA CYS A 37 -19.68 9.68 14.06
C CYS A 37 -20.93 9.03 13.47
N CYS A 38 -20.97 8.85 12.15
CA CYS A 38 -22.11 8.28 11.45
C CYS A 38 -21.79 6.89 10.92
N LEU A 39 -22.76 5.97 10.95
CA LEU A 39 -22.58 4.65 10.34
C LEU A 39 -22.57 4.77 8.81
N GLN A 40 -21.65 4.05 8.18
CA GLN A 40 -21.54 3.94 6.72
C GLN A 40 -22.76 3.22 6.11
N CYS A 41 -23.03 3.54 4.84
CA CYS A 41 -24.01 2.83 4.03
C CYS A 41 -23.51 1.44 3.64
N SER A 42 -24.43 0.49 3.45
CA SER A 42 -24.08 -0.86 2.98
C SER A 42 -23.76 -0.87 1.49
N ALA A 43 -23.13 -1.94 1.01
CA ALA A 43 -23.02 -2.22 -0.41
C ALA A 43 -24.41 -2.14 -1.09
N GLY A 44 -24.44 -1.65 -2.33
CA GLY A 44 -25.67 -1.41 -3.09
C GLY A 44 -26.50 -0.22 -2.66
N THR A 45 -25.98 0.61 -1.77
CA THR A 45 -26.57 1.87 -1.37
C THR A 45 -25.53 2.99 -1.32
N TYR A 46 -25.93 4.21 -1.62
CA TYR A 46 -25.12 5.42 -1.47
C TYR A 46 -25.65 6.30 -0.33
N LEU A 47 -24.79 7.18 0.17
CA LEU A 47 -25.10 8.15 1.23
C LEU A 47 -25.98 9.27 0.66
N ARG A 48 -27.25 9.30 1.08
CA ARG A 48 -28.18 10.38 0.72
C ARG A 48 -28.07 11.55 1.68
N ASN A 49 -28.12 11.28 2.99
CA ASN A 49 -27.92 12.29 4.03
C ASN A 49 -27.08 11.71 5.19
N PRO A 50 -26.13 12.46 5.76
CA PRO A 50 -25.44 12.08 6.99
C PRO A 50 -26.39 11.91 8.17
N CYS A 51 -25.94 11.16 9.17
CA CYS A 51 -26.68 11.00 10.43
C CYS A 51 -26.84 12.34 11.17
N GLN A 52 -27.95 12.47 11.90
CA GLN A 52 -28.24 13.67 12.71
C GLN A 52 -27.82 13.52 14.19
N GLU A 53 -27.48 12.31 14.61
CA GLU A 53 -27.12 11.98 15.99
C GLU A 53 -25.82 11.16 16.03
N ASN A 54 -25.03 11.33 17.09
CA ASN A 54 -23.73 10.67 17.22
C ASN A 54 -23.89 9.13 17.33
N HIS A 55 -23.10 8.41 16.54
CA HIS A 55 -23.13 6.94 16.35
C HIS A 55 -24.41 6.38 15.71
N ASN A 56 -25.21 7.22 15.05
CA ASN A 56 -26.46 6.78 14.43
C ASN A 56 -26.29 6.40 12.95
N LYS A 57 -27.32 5.76 12.38
CA LYS A 57 -27.39 5.41 10.95
C LYS A 57 -27.53 6.65 10.10
N SER A 58 -26.80 6.67 8.98
CA SER A 58 -27.02 7.64 7.92
C SER A 58 -28.25 7.27 7.09
N GLU A 59 -28.81 8.24 6.37
CA GLU A 59 -29.84 7.95 5.37
C GLU A 59 -29.16 7.47 4.09
N CYS A 60 -29.46 6.23 3.70
CA CYS A 60 -28.88 5.59 2.51
C CYS A 60 -29.98 5.30 1.50
N ALA A 61 -29.67 5.46 0.21
CA ALA A 61 -30.58 5.15 -0.89
C ALA A 61 -29.99 4.06 -1.78
N PRO A 62 -30.82 3.18 -2.38
CA PRO A 62 -30.32 2.11 -3.25
C PRO A 62 -29.71 2.65 -4.54
N CYS A 63 -28.72 1.95 -5.07
CA CYS A 63 -28.22 2.20 -6.43
C CYS A 63 -29.28 1.86 -7.48
N ASP A 64 -29.23 2.55 -8.62
CA ASP A 64 -30.01 2.19 -9.81
C ASP A 64 -29.49 0.89 -10.45
N SER A 65 -30.21 0.33 -11.43
CA SER A 65 -29.88 -0.98 -12.01
C SER A 65 -28.53 -1.03 -12.74
N GLU A 66 -28.08 0.10 -13.29
CA GLU A 66 -26.80 0.24 -14.01
C GLU A 66 -25.70 0.89 -13.15
N HIS A 67 -25.85 0.84 -11.81
CA HIS A 67 -24.82 1.32 -10.89
C HIS A 67 -24.62 0.37 -9.72
N PHE A 68 -23.43 0.40 -9.13
CA PHE A 68 -23.05 -0.47 -8.02
C PHE A 68 -22.17 0.24 -6.98
N ILE A 69 -22.18 -0.30 -5.76
CA ILE A 69 -21.11 -0.12 -4.77
C ILE A 69 -20.94 -1.46 -4.06
N ASP A 70 -19.74 -2.02 -4.06
CA ASP A 70 -19.43 -3.37 -3.55
C ASP A 70 -19.01 -3.41 -2.08
N HIS A 71 -18.87 -2.25 -1.44
CA HIS A 71 -18.36 -2.13 -0.06
C HIS A 71 -19.20 -1.18 0.80
N LYS A 72 -18.96 -1.20 2.11
CA LYS A 72 -19.53 -0.21 3.03
C LYS A 72 -18.91 1.16 2.75
N ASN A 73 -19.75 2.16 2.52
CA ASN A 73 -19.31 3.39 1.90
C ASN A 73 -19.93 4.65 2.50
N ARG A 74 -19.45 5.79 2.01
CA ARG A 74 -19.97 7.14 2.27
C ARG A 74 -20.10 7.95 0.97
N GLU A 75 -20.21 7.25 -0.16
CA GLU A 75 -20.25 7.88 -1.48
C GLU A 75 -21.57 8.60 -1.66
N SER A 76 -21.55 9.77 -2.30
CA SER A 76 -22.79 10.52 -2.60
C SER A 76 -23.53 9.97 -3.82
N GLU A 77 -22.90 9.06 -4.58
CA GLU A 77 -23.44 8.45 -5.79
C GLU A 77 -22.86 7.04 -5.95
N CYS A 78 -23.55 6.19 -6.72
CA CYS A 78 -23.06 4.86 -7.04
C CYS A 78 -22.15 4.88 -8.27
N PHE A 79 -21.25 3.90 -8.40
CA PHE A 79 -20.38 3.78 -9.56
C PHE A 79 -21.16 3.21 -10.75
N PRO A 80 -21.01 3.76 -11.97
CA PRO A 80 -21.64 3.18 -13.15
C PRO A 80 -21.03 1.81 -13.44
N CYS A 81 -21.85 0.86 -13.90
CA CYS A 81 -21.34 -0.45 -14.29
C CYS A 81 -20.46 -0.33 -15.55
N SER A 82 -19.33 -1.06 -15.56
CA SER A 82 -18.47 -1.23 -16.74
C SER A 82 -19.27 -1.77 -17.92
N VAL A 83 -18.95 -1.40 -19.17
CA VAL A 83 -19.62 -1.93 -20.37
C VAL A 83 -18.67 -2.87 -21.12
N CYS A 84 -19.14 -4.07 -21.46
CA CYS A 84 -18.33 -5.01 -22.25
C CYS A 84 -18.20 -4.52 -23.69
N ARG A 85 -16.98 -4.55 -24.21
CA ARG A 85 -16.70 -4.21 -25.61
C ARG A 85 -17.16 -5.31 -26.56
N ASP A 86 -17.14 -5.02 -27.85
CA ASP A 86 -17.52 -5.96 -28.90
C ASP A 86 -16.64 -7.22 -28.97
N ASP A 87 -15.39 -7.17 -28.51
CA ASP A 87 -14.45 -8.29 -28.42
C ASP A 87 -14.57 -9.10 -27.11
N GLN A 88 -15.47 -8.68 -26.22
CA GLN A 88 -15.71 -9.30 -24.92
C GLN A 88 -17.12 -9.90 -24.82
N GLU A 89 -17.31 -10.79 -23.86
CA GLU A 89 -18.59 -11.34 -23.45
C GLU A 89 -18.85 -11.07 -21.98
N GLU A 90 -20.12 -10.87 -21.64
CA GLU A 90 -20.56 -10.69 -20.26
C GLU A 90 -20.61 -12.04 -19.56
N VAL A 91 -19.77 -12.23 -18.55
CA VAL A 91 -19.73 -13.45 -17.73
C VAL A 91 -20.41 -13.28 -16.38
N ALA A 92 -20.61 -12.03 -15.94
CA ALA A 92 -21.46 -11.71 -14.80
C ALA A 92 -22.22 -10.40 -15.03
N LYS A 93 -23.52 -10.42 -14.77
CA LYS A 93 -24.41 -9.25 -14.84
C LYS A 93 -24.05 -8.23 -13.78
N CYS A 94 -24.25 -6.95 -14.09
CA CYS A 94 -24.19 -5.93 -13.07
C CYS A 94 -25.30 -6.10 -12.04
N SER A 95 -25.01 -5.75 -10.80
CA SER A 95 -25.98 -5.66 -9.71
C SER A 95 -25.65 -4.47 -8.83
N ARG A 96 -26.56 -4.08 -7.95
CA ARG A 96 -26.31 -2.98 -7.00
C ARG A 96 -25.03 -3.18 -6.17
N THR A 97 -24.61 -4.43 -5.93
CA THR A 97 -23.46 -4.75 -5.06
C THR A 97 -22.22 -5.23 -5.82
N ALA A 98 -22.24 -5.28 -7.15
CA ALA A 98 -21.12 -5.79 -7.93
C ALA A 98 -21.14 -5.27 -9.36
N ASP A 99 -19.98 -4.90 -9.89
CA ASP A 99 -19.83 -4.51 -11.28
C ASP A 99 -20.14 -5.66 -12.25
N ARG A 100 -20.44 -5.31 -13.49
CA ARG A 100 -20.46 -6.25 -14.62
C ARG A 100 -19.04 -6.77 -14.86
N VAL A 101 -18.93 -8.09 -15.04
CA VAL A 101 -17.65 -8.73 -15.38
C VAL A 101 -17.63 -9.10 -16.85
N CYS A 102 -16.63 -8.58 -17.55
CA CYS A 102 -16.38 -8.83 -18.96
C CYS A 102 -15.17 -9.74 -19.13
N GLN A 103 -15.24 -10.65 -20.10
CA GLN A 103 -14.15 -11.56 -20.42
C GLN A 103 -13.91 -11.57 -21.93
N CYS A 104 -12.66 -11.76 -22.36
CA CYS A 104 -12.35 -11.97 -23.78
C CYS A 104 -13.10 -13.19 -24.34
N LYS A 105 -13.69 -13.01 -25.53
CA LYS A 105 -14.42 -14.09 -26.23
C LYS A 105 -13.52 -15.28 -26.52
N GLN A 106 -14.15 -16.45 -26.72
CA GLN A 106 -13.44 -17.68 -27.04
C GLN A 106 -12.44 -17.51 -28.20
N GLY A 107 -11.21 -17.98 -28.02
CA GLY A 107 -10.12 -17.85 -28.98
C GLY A 107 -9.32 -16.54 -28.87
N THR A 108 -9.61 -15.71 -27.86
CA THR A 108 -8.85 -14.50 -27.55
C THR A 108 -8.48 -14.41 -26.07
N TYR A 109 -7.47 -13.61 -25.74
CA TYR A 109 -6.95 -13.39 -24.39
C TYR A 109 -6.52 -11.95 -24.18
N CYS A 110 -6.38 -11.54 -22.93
CA CYS A 110 -5.63 -10.34 -22.56
C CYS A 110 -4.72 -10.67 -21.37
N ASP A 111 -3.56 -10.05 -21.27
CA ASP A 111 -2.64 -10.26 -20.14
C ASP A 111 -2.75 -9.18 -19.05
N SER A 112 -3.55 -8.13 -19.29
CA SER A 112 -3.83 -7.05 -18.33
C SER A 112 -5.07 -7.31 -17.48
N GLU A 113 -5.08 -6.80 -16.25
CA GLU A 113 -6.30 -6.76 -15.45
C GLU A 113 -7.38 -5.95 -16.19
N ASN A 114 -8.57 -6.53 -16.31
CA ASN A 114 -9.75 -5.98 -17.00
C ASN A 114 -9.63 -5.79 -18.53
N CYS A 115 -8.54 -6.26 -19.16
CA CYS A 115 -8.37 -6.22 -20.61
C CYS A 115 -8.66 -4.85 -21.25
N LEU A 116 -8.18 -3.74 -20.69
CA LEU A 116 -8.69 -2.39 -20.99
C LEU A 116 -8.58 -1.96 -22.46
N GLU A 117 -7.55 -2.40 -23.17
CA GLU A 117 -7.29 -1.97 -24.56
C GLU A 117 -7.97 -2.88 -25.60
N ARG A 118 -7.65 -4.17 -25.61
CA ARG A 118 -8.12 -5.15 -26.61
C ARG A 118 -7.88 -6.59 -26.15
N CYS A 119 -8.68 -7.52 -26.67
CA CYS A 119 -8.42 -8.96 -26.64
C CYS A 119 -7.54 -9.39 -27.84
N HIS A 120 -6.42 -10.04 -27.55
CA HIS A 120 -5.48 -10.60 -28.51
C HIS A 120 -5.91 -11.99 -28.94
N THR A 121 -5.77 -12.32 -30.23
CA THR A 121 -6.02 -13.68 -30.71
C THR A 121 -5.00 -14.66 -30.10
N CYS A 122 -5.48 -15.83 -29.65
CA CYS A 122 -4.61 -16.87 -29.14
C CYS A 122 -3.62 -17.36 -30.21
N SER A 123 -2.35 -17.49 -29.83
CA SER A 123 -1.30 -18.07 -30.67
C SER A 123 -1.56 -19.56 -30.92
N SER A 124 -1.16 -20.03 -32.11
CA SER A 124 -1.14 -21.45 -32.48
C SER A 124 0.29 -21.97 -32.47
N CYS A 125 0.50 -23.18 -31.95
CA CYS A 125 1.84 -23.78 -31.91
C CYS A 125 2.18 -24.42 -33.26
N PRO A 126 3.38 -24.18 -33.83
CA PRO A 126 3.78 -24.67 -35.15
C PRO A 126 3.61 -26.18 -35.38
N ASP A 127 3.73 -26.99 -34.34
CA ASP A 127 3.60 -28.45 -34.40
C ASP A 127 2.42 -29.00 -33.58
N GLY A 128 1.50 -28.13 -33.14
CA GLY A 128 0.38 -28.51 -32.27
C GLY A 128 0.78 -28.93 -30.84
N ARG A 129 2.07 -28.85 -30.48
CA ARG A 129 2.58 -29.16 -29.13
C ARG A 129 2.30 -28.02 -28.17
N VAL A 130 1.14 -28.12 -27.52
CA VAL A 130 0.64 -27.15 -26.55
C VAL A 130 0.98 -27.62 -25.13
N VAL A 131 1.78 -26.83 -24.40
CA VAL A 131 2.05 -27.04 -22.97
C VAL A 131 0.86 -26.55 -22.14
N ARG A 132 0.31 -25.38 -22.51
CA ARG A 132 -0.85 -24.80 -21.85
C ARG A 132 -1.75 -24.13 -22.88
N LYS A 133 -3.03 -24.48 -22.87
CA LYS A 133 -4.02 -23.88 -23.76
C LYS A 133 -4.26 -22.42 -23.39
N CYS A 134 -4.55 -21.60 -24.39
CA CYS A 134 -5.04 -20.24 -24.22
C CYS A 134 -6.32 -20.22 -23.37
N ASN A 135 -6.50 -19.16 -22.59
CA ASN A 135 -7.77 -18.79 -21.99
C ASN A 135 -7.91 -17.27 -22.02
N ALA A 136 -8.99 -16.72 -21.47
CA ALA A 136 -9.25 -15.29 -21.57
C ALA A 136 -8.20 -14.36 -20.93
N THR A 137 -7.35 -14.86 -20.04
CA THR A 137 -6.32 -14.06 -19.35
C THR A 137 -4.89 -14.41 -19.75
N MET A 138 -4.69 -15.39 -20.64
CA MET A 138 -3.36 -15.84 -21.01
C MET A 138 -3.32 -16.52 -22.38
N ASP A 139 -2.23 -16.27 -23.11
CA ASP A 139 -1.99 -16.93 -24.38
C ASP A 139 -1.68 -18.44 -24.23
N THR A 140 -1.78 -19.14 -25.35
CA THR A 140 -1.22 -20.47 -25.57
C THR A 140 0.28 -20.47 -25.25
N VAL A 141 0.72 -21.45 -24.46
CA VAL A 141 2.14 -21.73 -24.23
C VAL A 141 2.53 -22.94 -25.07
N CYS A 142 3.46 -22.72 -25.99
CA CYS A 142 4.00 -23.77 -26.86
C CYS A 142 5.20 -24.46 -26.22
N ASP A 143 5.36 -25.73 -26.54
CA ASP A 143 6.58 -26.46 -26.24
C ASP A 143 7.74 -25.85 -27.02
N LYS A 144 8.80 -25.46 -26.32
CA LYS A 144 9.99 -24.92 -26.97
C LYS A 144 10.80 -26.09 -27.47
N PHE A 145 10.87 -26.26 -28.78
CA PHE A 145 11.93 -27.10 -29.36
C PHE A 145 13.25 -26.43 -29.04
N ASP A 146 14.12 -27.12 -28.32
CA ASP A 146 15.55 -26.87 -28.36
C ASP A 146 16.00 -27.12 -29.80
N SER A 147 15.77 -26.14 -30.66
CA SER A 147 16.58 -25.97 -31.85
C SER A 147 17.93 -25.49 -31.34
N GLU A 148 18.79 -26.40 -30.89
CA GLU A 148 20.22 -26.06 -30.78
C GLU A 148 20.66 -25.52 -32.15
N PRO A 149 21.26 -24.33 -32.17
CA PRO A 149 22.70 -24.34 -32.35
C PRO A 149 23.41 -23.19 -31.62
N GLY A 150 24.62 -23.49 -31.13
CA GLY A 150 25.66 -22.48 -30.96
C GLY A 150 25.95 -22.11 -29.51
N GLN A 151 27.09 -22.63 -29.03
CA GLN A 151 27.85 -22.09 -27.91
C GLN A 151 27.80 -20.56 -27.87
N SER A 152 27.08 -20.00 -26.91
CA SER A 152 27.41 -18.70 -26.37
C SER A 152 27.48 -18.86 -24.87
N GLY A 153 28.70 -19.11 -24.39
CA GLY A 153 29.02 -19.13 -22.98
C GLY A 153 28.77 -17.75 -22.39
N SER A 154 27.53 -17.47 -22.01
CA SER A 154 27.21 -16.43 -21.05
C SER A 154 27.71 -16.93 -19.70
N GLN A 155 28.95 -16.56 -19.37
CA GLN A 155 29.51 -16.69 -18.04
C GLN A 155 28.56 -16.01 -17.06
N CYS A 156 27.77 -16.82 -16.37
CA CYS A 156 27.13 -16.42 -15.14
C CYS A 156 28.26 -16.16 -14.14
N PHE A 157 28.54 -14.88 -13.88
CA PHE A 157 29.38 -14.46 -12.77
C PHE A 157 28.61 -14.72 -11.46
N CYS A 158 28.48 -15.99 -11.11
CA CYS A 158 28.22 -16.39 -9.74
C CYS A 158 29.40 -15.89 -8.91
N PHE A 159 29.11 -15.21 -7.80
CA PHE A 159 30.08 -14.81 -6.76
C PHE A 159 30.69 -16.02 -6.01
N SER A 160 30.97 -17.12 -6.72
CA SER A 160 31.48 -18.39 -6.19
C SER A 160 33.00 -18.46 -6.11
N LYS A 161 33.71 -17.36 -6.41
CA LYS A 161 35.14 -17.26 -6.09
C LYS A 161 35.24 -16.87 -4.61
N PRO A 162 35.85 -17.69 -3.73
CA PRO A 162 35.96 -17.41 -2.29
C PRO A 162 36.63 -16.06 -1.99
N LEU A 163 37.37 -15.52 -2.96
CA LEU A 163 37.98 -14.21 -2.91
C LEU A 163 36.98 -13.05 -2.83
N GLY A 164 35.81 -13.15 -3.48
CA GLY A 164 34.81 -12.08 -3.48
C GLY A 164 34.17 -11.87 -2.10
N ILE A 165 33.85 -12.97 -1.42
CA ILE A 165 33.34 -12.94 -0.04
C ILE A 165 34.40 -12.39 0.91
N VAL A 166 35.68 -12.77 0.73
CA VAL A 166 36.79 -12.26 1.55
C VAL A 166 36.97 -10.74 1.37
N VAL A 167 36.84 -10.21 0.15
CA VAL A 167 36.92 -8.76 -0.10
C VAL A 167 35.76 -8.01 0.56
N ILE A 168 34.54 -8.56 0.51
CA ILE A 168 33.37 -7.96 1.16
C ILE A 168 33.54 -7.95 2.68
N ILE A 169 33.96 -9.07 3.28
CA ILE A 169 34.22 -9.17 4.72
C ILE A 169 35.32 -8.18 5.14
N ALA A 170 36.41 -8.10 4.38
CA ALA A 170 37.49 -7.15 4.65
C ALA A 170 37.01 -5.70 4.61
N ALA A 171 36.17 -5.33 3.64
CA ALA A 171 35.58 -4.00 3.54
C ALA A 171 34.69 -3.66 4.75
N PHE A 172 33.85 -4.59 5.20
CA PHE A 172 33.02 -4.39 6.40
C PHE A 172 33.85 -4.20 7.67
N ILE A 173 34.93 -4.97 7.86
CA ILE A 173 35.84 -4.83 9.01
C ILE A 173 36.49 -3.43 9.02
N ILE A 174 36.93 -2.94 7.86
CA ILE A 174 37.52 -1.60 7.73
C ILE A 174 36.51 -0.51 8.10
N ILE A 175 35.26 -0.61 7.63
CA ILE A 175 34.20 0.35 7.93
C ILE A 175 33.89 0.37 9.43
N ILE A 176 33.72 -0.80 10.05
CA ILE A 176 33.47 -0.92 11.50
C ILE A 176 34.62 -0.30 12.29
N GLY A 177 35.87 -0.58 11.92
CA GLY A 177 37.05 0.02 12.55
C GLY A 177 37.06 1.54 12.46
N ALA A 178 36.74 2.11 11.30
CA ALA A 178 36.66 3.56 11.11
C ALA A 178 35.56 4.20 11.98
N VAL A 179 34.39 3.56 12.09
CA VAL A 179 33.29 4.02 12.94
C VAL A 179 33.68 3.98 14.42
N ILE A 180 34.34 2.91 14.88
CA ILE A 180 34.84 2.82 16.26
C ILE A 180 35.85 3.92 16.54
N ILE A 181 36.79 4.19 15.62
CA ILE A 181 37.77 5.28 15.78
C ILE A 181 37.08 6.65 15.86
N LEU A 182 36.04 6.88 15.04
CA LEU A 182 35.25 8.11 15.09
C LEU A 182 34.53 8.25 16.44
N ILE A 183 33.88 7.19 16.92
CA ILE A 183 33.21 7.16 18.23
C ILE A 183 34.23 7.39 19.34
N LEU A 184 35.41 6.77 19.31
CA LEU A 184 36.46 7.00 20.30
C LEU A 184 36.98 8.44 20.26
N LYS A 185 37.13 9.05 19.07
CA LYS A 185 37.48 10.47 18.96
C LYS A 185 36.38 11.36 19.55
N ILE A 186 35.10 11.05 19.32
CA ILE A 186 33.97 11.78 19.91
C ILE A 186 33.98 11.62 21.44
N ILE A 187 34.14 10.39 21.96
CA ILE A 187 34.23 10.13 23.40
C ILE A 187 35.45 10.85 24.00
N CYS A 188 36.62 10.81 23.36
CA CYS A 188 37.81 11.53 23.81
C CYS A 188 37.62 13.05 23.75
N TYR A 189 36.90 13.58 22.75
CA TYR A 189 36.53 14.99 22.68
C TYR A 189 35.60 15.38 23.84
N CYS A 190 34.56 14.59 24.10
CA CYS A 190 33.65 14.80 25.24
C CYS A 190 34.39 14.71 26.58
N LYS A 191 35.26 13.70 26.76
CA LYS A 191 36.05 13.51 27.99
C LYS A 191 37.13 14.57 28.18
N ARG A 192 37.66 15.16 27.09
CA ARG A 192 38.55 16.32 27.16
C ARG A 192 37.79 17.61 27.51
N GLY A 193 36.54 17.76 27.09
CA GLY A 193 35.65 18.83 27.54
C GLY A 193 35.35 18.76 29.05
N GLU A 194 35.15 17.55 29.58
CA GLU A 194 34.94 17.31 31.02
C GLU A 194 36.21 17.57 31.87
N ASN A 195 37.40 17.21 31.37
CA ASN A 195 38.67 17.47 32.08
C ASN A 195 39.10 18.95 32.08
N ILE A 196 38.58 19.79 31.18
CA ILE A 196 38.82 21.25 31.20
C ILE A 196 37.98 21.92 32.30
N GLN A 197 36.79 21.42 32.62
CA GLN A 197 35.95 21.92 33.72
C GLN A 197 36.49 21.54 35.12
N LEU A 198 37.16 20.38 35.25
CA LEU A 198 37.68 19.92 36.56
C LEU A 198 39.04 20.52 36.95
N SER A 199 39.80 21.11 36.02
CA SER A 199 41.06 21.82 36.33
C SER A 199 40.85 23.30 36.70
N SER A 200 39.66 23.86 36.49
CA SER A 200 39.31 25.24 36.86
C SER A 200 38.51 25.37 38.16
N THR A 201 38.28 24.26 38.88
CA THR A 201 37.63 24.25 40.21
C THR A 201 38.59 23.89 41.37
N MET A 202 39.91 23.80 41.12
CA MET A 202 40.95 23.68 42.16
C MET A 202 42.09 24.72 42.00
N LEU A 203 41.73 25.97 41.71
CA LEU A 203 42.53 27.17 41.98
C LEU A 203 41.60 28.29 42.48
#